data_AF-A0A2W4NVN1-F1
#
_entry.id   AF-A0A2W4NVN1-F1
#
_cell.length_a   1.000
_cell.length_b   1.000
_cell.length_c   1.000
_cell.angle_alpha   90.00
_cell.angle_beta   90.00
_cell.angle_gamma   90.00
#
_symmetry.space_group_name_H-M   'P 1'
#
loop_
_entity.id
_entity.type
_entity.pdbx_description
1 polymer ?
#
loop_
_entity_poly.entity_id
_entity_poly.type
_entity_poly.pdbx_seq_one_letter_code
_entity_poly.pdbx_strand_id
1 'polypeptide(L)'
;MHERVRAGLWHGGEHERLPDWSPARARAVQAFLGLSESRIALMQLEDLIGMDDPVNVPGTSDEHPNWQRKIVLDLEEIFARAEVRDVLTAVDRARNGLPVNGS
;
A
#
# COMPACT_ATOMS: atom_id res chain seq x y z
N MET A 1 3.15 -6.23 14.71
CA MET A 1 4.46 -5.55 14.93
C MET A 1 5.60 -6.56 15.01
N HIS A 2 5.54 -7.53 15.93
CA HIS A 2 6.59 -8.54 16.16
C HIS A 2 6.98 -9.39 14.93
N GLU A 3 6.03 -9.78 14.08
CA GLU A 3 6.34 -10.53 12.85
C GLU A 3 7.09 -9.73 11.79
N ARG A 4 6.88 -8.41 11.71
CA ARG A 4 7.54 -7.54 10.73
C ARG A 4 9.03 -7.37 11.03
N VAL A 5 9.38 -7.30 12.31
CA VAL A 5 10.77 -7.24 12.78
C VAL A 5 11.45 -8.60 12.60
N ARG A 6 10.75 -9.71 12.90
CA ARG A 6 11.27 -11.08 12.68
C ARG A 6 11.52 -11.42 11.21
N ALA A 7 10.72 -10.88 10.30
CA ALA A 7 10.90 -11.06 8.86
C ALA A 7 11.94 -10.11 8.24
N GLY A 8 12.60 -9.24 9.02
CA GLY A 8 13.58 -8.28 8.50
C GLY A 8 12.97 -7.14 7.67
N LEU A 9 11.68 -6.88 7.84
CA LEU A 9 10.92 -5.90 7.04
C LEU A 9 10.76 -4.55 7.75
N TRP A 10 11.26 -4.45 8.99
CA TRP A 10 11.25 -3.23 9.79
C TRP A 10 12.37 -3.27 10.84
N HIS A 11 13.11 -2.16 10.97
CA HIS A 11 14.26 -2.04 11.89
C HIS A 11 14.13 -0.88 12.88
N GLY A 12 13.00 -0.17 12.91
CA GLY A 12 12.79 0.97 13.81
C GLY A 12 12.27 0.58 15.21
N GLY A 13 12.47 1.47 16.19
CA GLY A 13 12.06 1.27 17.59
C GLY A 13 10.53 1.19 17.78
N GLU A 14 10.07 0.61 18.90
CA GLU A 14 8.64 0.40 19.21
C GLU A 14 7.76 1.67 19.14
N HIS A 15 8.37 2.85 19.33
CA HIS A 15 7.73 4.17 19.31
C HIS A 15 8.23 5.07 18.17
N GLU A 16 9.00 4.53 17.23
CA GLU A 16 9.52 5.32 16.12
C GLU A 16 8.37 5.64 15.15
N ARG A 17 8.18 6.93 14.86
CA ARG A 17 7.16 7.39 13.91
C ARG A 17 7.47 6.72 12.58
N LEU A 18 6.47 6.00 12.04
CA LEU A 18 6.53 5.48 10.69
C LEU A 18 6.89 6.64 9.73
N PRO A 19 7.86 6.48 8.81
CA PRO A 19 8.32 7.57 7.95
C PRO A 19 7.15 8.18 7.16
N ASP A 20 7.30 9.37 6.58
CA ASP A 20 6.26 9.90 5.70
C ASP A 20 5.97 8.92 4.54
N TRP A 21 4.79 9.05 3.93
CA TRP A 21 4.48 8.26 2.75
C TRP A 21 5.56 8.46 1.69
N SER A 22 5.96 7.37 1.03
CA SER A 22 6.82 7.41 -0.15
C SER A 22 6.44 6.29 -1.10
N PRO A 23 6.69 6.46 -2.42
CA PRO A 23 6.48 5.39 -3.40
C PRO A 23 7.17 4.07 -3.03
N ALA A 24 8.41 4.15 -2.54
CA ALA A 24 9.18 2.98 -2.13
C ALA A 24 8.52 2.24 -0.95
N ARG A 25 7.95 3.00 0.01
CA ARG A 25 7.24 2.42 1.14
C ARG A 25 5.90 1.81 0.75
N ALA A 26 5.12 2.49 -0.09
CA ALA A 26 3.87 1.94 -0.63
C ALA A 26 4.13 0.61 -1.33
N ARG A 27 5.16 0.57 -2.20
CA ARG A 27 5.61 -0.65 -2.86
C ARG A 27 5.95 -1.77 -1.88
N ALA A 28 6.75 -1.49 -0.86
CA ALA A 28 7.17 -2.51 0.11
C ALA A 28 5.98 -3.09 0.90
N VAL A 29 5.07 -2.24 1.38
CA VAL A 29 3.89 -2.67 2.15
C VAL A 29 2.94 -3.48 1.27
N GLN A 30 2.63 -3.01 0.07
CA GLN A 30 1.71 -3.72 -0.84
C GLN A 30 2.30 -5.07 -1.29
N ALA A 31 3.59 -5.11 -1.65
CA ALA A 31 4.26 -6.37 -2.01
C ALA A 31 4.29 -7.36 -0.83
N PHE A 32 4.52 -6.88 0.40
CA PHE A 32 4.44 -7.72 1.59
C PHE A 32 3.04 -8.31 1.81
N LEU A 33 1.97 -7.54 1.59
CA LEU A 33 0.60 -8.06 1.61
C LEU A 33 0.39 -9.11 0.51
N GLY A 34 1.01 -8.92 -0.65
CA GLY A 34 1.01 -9.87 -1.76
C GLY A 34 1.58 -11.24 -1.41
N LEU A 35 2.54 -11.33 -0.48
CA LEU A 35 3.14 -12.58 -0.01
C LEU A 35 2.25 -13.40 0.94
N SER A 36 1.10 -12.86 1.34
CA SER A 36 0.21 -13.59 2.25
C SER A 36 -0.47 -14.79 1.58
N GLU A 37 -0.77 -15.82 2.38
CA GLU A 37 -1.56 -17.00 1.98
C GLU A 37 -3.05 -16.67 1.71
N SER A 38 -3.44 -15.40 1.79
CA SER A 38 -4.79 -14.94 1.49
C SER A 38 -5.10 -15.13 0.01
N ARG A 39 -6.22 -15.81 -0.27
CA ARG A 39 -6.71 -16.01 -1.64
C ARG A 39 -7.00 -14.69 -2.36
N ILE A 40 -7.40 -13.66 -1.63
CA ILE A 40 -7.70 -12.32 -2.16
C ILE A 40 -6.88 -11.30 -1.37
N ALA A 41 -6.20 -10.41 -2.08
CA ALA A 41 -5.60 -9.21 -1.53
C ALA A 41 -6.29 -7.99 -2.17
N LEU A 42 -6.54 -6.95 -1.37
CA LEU A 42 -7.17 -5.71 -1.82
C LEU A 42 -6.17 -4.57 -1.63
N MET A 43 -6.11 -3.69 -2.62
CA MET A 43 -5.31 -2.46 -2.57
C MET A 43 -6.24 -1.26 -2.68
N GLN A 44 -6.01 -0.26 -1.86
CA GLN A 44 -6.69 1.03 -1.97
C GLN A 44 -5.96 1.91 -2.98
N LEU A 45 -6.71 2.61 -3.84
CA LEU A 45 -6.10 3.49 -4.84
C LEU A 45 -5.35 4.65 -4.17
N GLU A 46 -5.86 5.12 -3.03
CA GLU A 46 -5.24 6.14 -2.17
C GLU A 46 -3.79 5.83 -1.82
N ASP A 47 -3.49 4.58 -1.46
CA ASP A 47 -2.14 4.17 -1.08
C ASP A 47 -1.17 4.23 -2.27
N LEU A 48 -1.69 3.97 -3.48
CA LEU A 48 -0.89 3.99 -4.71
C LEU A 48 -0.47 5.41 -5.09
N ILE A 49 -1.29 6.41 -4.74
CA ILE A 49 -1.07 7.81 -5.12
C ILE A 49 -0.74 8.75 -3.95
N GLY A 50 -0.66 8.21 -2.73
CA GLY A 50 -0.22 8.94 -1.55
C GLY A 50 -1.26 9.88 -0.96
N MET A 51 -2.53 9.50 -0.99
CA MET A 51 -3.57 10.24 -0.26
C MET A 51 -3.57 9.82 1.21
N ASP A 52 -3.31 10.78 2.10
CA ASP A 52 -3.19 10.58 3.54
C ASP A 52 -4.49 10.89 4.31
N ASP A 53 -5.38 11.69 3.74
CA ASP A 53 -6.67 12.01 4.36
C ASP A 53 -7.69 10.85 4.33
N PRO A 54 -8.28 10.46 5.47
CA PRO A 54 -9.26 9.38 5.53
C PRO A 54 -10.58 9.76 4.87
N VAL A 55 -11.18 8.80 4.14
CA VAL A 55 -12.54 8.97 3.60
C VAL A 55 -13.62 8.94 4.69
N ASN A 56 -13.31 8.35 5.84
CA ASN A 56 -14.23 8.23 6.96
C ASN A 56 -13.46 8.17 8.29
N VAL A 57 -13.93 8.94 9.28
CA VAL A 57 -13.47 8.92 10.67
C VAL A 57 -14.62 8.42 11.55
N PRO A 58 -14.55 7.18 12.08
CA PRO A 58 -15.62 6.63 12.91
C PRO A 58 -15.96 7.50 14.12
N GLY A 59 -17.26 7.65 14.42
CA GLY A 59 -17.73 8.41 15.58
C GLY A 59 -17.80 9.92 15.38
N THR A 60 -17.72 10.40 14.13
CA THR A 60 -17.90 11.81 13.77
C THR A 60 -19.17 11.99 12.93
N SER A 61 -19.78 13.17 13.03
CA SER A 61 -20.84 13.63 12.13
C SER A 61 -20.36 14.89 11.42
N ASP A 62 -20.49 16.04 12.07
CA ASP A 62 -20.22 17.34 11.45
C ASP A 62 -18.76 17.78 11.64
N GLU A 63 -17.98 17.03 12.41
CA GLU A 63 -16.57 17.29 12.69
C GLU A 63 -15.64 16.87 11.54
N HIS A 64 -16.05 15.89 10.73
CA HIS A 64 -15.28 15.41 9.56
C HIS A 64 -16.20 15.21 8.36
N PRO A 65 -15.81 15.64 7.14
CA PRO A 65 -16.60 15.43 5.93
C PRO A 65 -16.54 13.97 5.45
N ASN A 66 -17.13 13.06 6.22
CA ASN A 66 -17.18 11.63 5.93
C ASN A 66 -17.85 11.36 4.56
N TRP A 67 -17.29 10.43 3.79
CA TRP A 67 -17.79 9.96 2.50
C TRP A 67 -17.85 11.00 1.39
N GLN A 68 -17.21 12.16 1.58
CA GLN A 68 -17.23 13.26 0.61
C GLN A 68 -15.90 13.43 -0.13
N ARG A 69 -14.80 12.88 0.40
CA ARG A 69 -13.48 12.97 -0.24
C ARG A 69 -13.45 12.12 -1.53
N LYS A 70 -13.08 12.75 -2.63
CA LYS A 70 -12.86 12.11 -3.93
C LYS A 70 -11.40 11.67 -4.10
N ILE A 71 -11.16 10.71 -4.98
CA ILE A 71 -9.81 10.47 -5.53
C ILE A 71 -9.42 11.67 -6.39
N VAL A 72 -8.17 12.13 -6.26
CA VAL A 72 -7.69 13.39 -6.87
C VAL A 72 -7.22 13.26 -8.32
N LEU A 73 -7.08 12.03 -8.82
CA LEU A 73 -6.65 11.72 -10.19
C LEU A 73 -7.70 10.85 -10.87
N ASP A 74 -7.78 10.93 -12.20
CA ASP A 74 -8.56 9.96 -12.97
C ASP A 74 -7.84 8.61 -13.10
N LEU A 75 -8.54 7.59 -13.58
CA LEU A 75 -7.99 6.22 -13.62
C LEU A 75 -6.81 6.13 -14.59
N GLU A 76 -6.91 6.80 -15.72
CA GLU A 76 -5.87 6.88 -16.74
C GLU A 76 -4.57 7.48 -16.18
N GLU A 77 -4.66 8.59 -15.46
CA GLU A 77 -3.54 9.23 -14.77
C GLU A 77 -2.92 8.29 -13.73
N ILE A 78 -3.74 7.62 -12.90
CA ILE A 78 -3.25 6.69 -11.87
C ILE A 78 -2.41 5.59 -12.50
N PHE A 79 -2.94 4.89 -13.51
CA PHE A 79 -2.25 3.76 -14.13
C PHE A 79 -1.13 4.19 -15.10
N ALA A 80 -1.09 5.47 -15.50
CA ALA A 80 0.00 6.04 -16.28
C ALA A 80 1.26 6.34 -15.45
N ARG A 81 1.20 6.35 -14.11
CA ARG A 81 2.34 6.67 -13.23
C ARG A 81 3.34 5.52 -13.13
N ALA A 82 4.62 5.85 -13.17
CA ALA A 82 5.71 4.87 -13.07
C ALA A 82 5.72 4.20 -11.68
N GLU A 83 5.53 4.99 -10.61
CA GLU A 83 5.47 4.46 -9.25
C GLU A 83 4.35 3.43 -9.07
N VAL A 84 3.15 3.73 -9.59
CA VAL A 84 1.98 2.84 -9.48
C VAL A 84 2.25 1.52 -10.22
N ARG A 85 2.79 1.58 -11.44
CA ARG A 85 3.16 0.38 -12.20
C ARG A 85 4.22 -0.48 -11.48
N ASP A 86 5.19 0.14 -10.81
CA ASP A 86 6.19 -0.59 -10.03
C ASP A 86 5.56 -1.29 -8.82
N VAL A 87 4.64 -0.62 -8.10
CA VAL A 87 3.86 -1.24 -7.01
C VAL A 87 3.08 -2.46 -7.52
N LEU A 88 2.31 -2.30 -8.61
CA LEU A 88 1.51 -3.39 -9.18
C LEU A 88 2.38 -4.56 -9.65
N THR A 89 3.52 -4.28 -10.28
CA THR A 89 4.49 -5.31 -10.70
C THR A 89 5.07 -6.06 -9.50
N ALA A 90 5.38 -5.35 -8.41
CA ALA A 90 5.91 -5.97 -7.19
C ALA A 90 4.87 -6.88 -6.52
N VAL A 91 3.60 -6.45 -6.48
CA VAL A 91 2.49 -7.27 -5.94
C VAL A 91 2.22 -8.49 -6.81
N ASP A 92 2.20 -8.33 -8.14
CA ASP A 92 2.02 -9.45 -9.07
C ASP A 92 3.09 -10.53 -8.87
N ARG A 93 4.37 -10.14 -8.80
CA ARG A 93 5.49 -11.06 -8.51
C ARG A 93 5.36 -11.72 -7.13
N ALA A 94 4.92 -10.98 -6.12
CA ALA A 94 4.73 -11.53 -4.78
C ALA A 94 3.62 -12.60 -4.74
N ARG A 95 2.56 -12.42 -5.54
CA ARG A 95 1.41 -13.33 -5.58
C ARG A 95 1.61 -14.55 -6.49
N ASN A 96 2.35 -14.37 -7.59
CA ASN A 96 2.54 -15.41 -8.61
C ASN A 96 3.91 -16.11 -8.53
N GLY A 97 4.76 -15.70 -7.58
CA GLY A 97 6.14 -16.15 -7.45
C GLY A 97 7.12 -15.37 -8.33
N LEU A 98 8.38 -15.28 -7.89
CA LEU A 98 9.46 -14.82 -8.77
C LEU A 98 9.59 -15.82 -9.93
N PRO A 99 9.85 -15.37 -11.18
CA PRO A 99 10.13 -16.30 -12.26
C PRO A 99 11.26 -17.23 -11.84
N VAL A 100 10.97 -18.53 -11.76
CA VAL A 100 11.97 -19.58 -11.67
C VAL A 100 12.73 -19.57 -13.00
N ASN A 101 13.82 -18.83 -13.06
CA ASN A 101 14.77 -18.96 -14.16
C ASN A 101 15.44 -20.33 -14.06
N GLY A 102 15.09 -21.25 -14.98
CA GLY A 102 15.82 -22.51 -15.16
C GLY A 102 14.96 -23.69 -15.62
N SER A 103 14.62 -23.74 -16.89
CA SER A 103 14.46 -24.99 -17.67
C SER A 103 15.14 -24.78 -19.02
#